data_AF-J2WPW6-F1
#
_entry.id   AF-J2WPW6-F1
#
_cell.length_a   1.000
_cell.length_b   1.000
_cell.length_c   1.000
_cell.angle_alpha   90.00
_cell.angle_beta   90.00
_cell.angle_gamma   90.00
#
_symmetry.space_group_name_H-M   'P 1'
#
loop_
_entity.id
_entity.type
_entity.pdbx_description
1 polymer ?
#
loop_
_entity_poly.entity_id
_entity_poly.type
_entity_poly.pdbx_seq_one_letter_code
_entity_poly.pdbx_strand_id
1 'polypeptide(L)'
;MLAWVRGIALGCAMLGGAVAAHAQSAVPSDNWSVSITTGNTFQTIQSANNSRRALTIQNNNTADNCYVNVDGSVAAGSTTATSVTTTGSKQSVTAAKASILLLPGGSYTRYYPYTDGGPIVATCASNGDSLYVAIQ
;
A
#
# COMPACT_ATOMS: atom_id res chain seq x y z
N MET A 1 20.45 74.28 -11.52
CA MET A 1 19.25 74.97 -11.01
C MET A 1 18.03 74.18 -11.44
N LEU A 2 17.19 73.78 -10.46
CA LEU A 2 15.76 73.40 -10.53
C LEU A 2 15.34 72.36 -11.61
N ALA A 3 15.13 71.09 -11.24
CA ALA A 3 13.92 70.53 -10.61
C ALA A 3 12.89 70.03 -11.64
N TRP A 4 12.47 68.76 -11.56
CA TRP A 4 11.09 68.36 -11.21
C TRP A 4 10.86 66.84 -11.39
N VAL A 5 10.32 66.25 -10.32
CA VAL A 5 9.90 64.85 -10.16
C VAL A 5 8.56 64.60 -10.86
N ARG A 6 8.44 63.49 -11.60
CA ARG A 6 7.22 62.72 -11.91
C ARG A 6 7.71 61.28 -12.18
N GLY A 7 7.50 60.24 -11.36
CA GLY A 7 6.29 59.84 -10.67
C GLY A 7 5.36 59.16 -11.67
N ILE A 8 5.35 57.82 -11.74
CA ILE A 8 4.19 56.93 -11.93
C ILE A 8 4.68 55.47 -11.87
N ALA A 9 4.07 54.72 -10.96
CA ALA A 9 4.30 53.31 -10.68
C ALA A 9 4.03 52.43 -11.91
N LEU A 10 4.99 51.57 -12.27
CA LEU A 10 4.74 50.48 -13.21
C LEU A 10 4.04 49.36 -12.43
N GLY A 11 2.73 49.23 -12.66
CA GLY A 11 1.83 48.37 -11.92
C GLY A 11 2.20 46.89 -12.01
N CYS A 12 2.20 46.25 -10.84
CA CYS A 12 2.08 44.81 -10.70
C CYS A 12 0.76 44.34 -11.33
N ALA A 13 0.77 43.91 -12.58
CA ALA A 13 -0.32 43.16 -13.19
C ALA A 13 0.04 41.67 -13.19
N MET A 14 0.09 41.06 -12.00
CA MET A 14 -0.03 39.61 -11.87
C MET A 14 -1.53 39.28 -12.05
N LEU A 15 -2.00 39.26 -13.30
CA LEU A 15 -3.30 38.65 -13.61
C LEU A 15 -3.19 37.16 -13.32
N GLY A 16 -3.54 36.81 -12.09
CA GLY A 16 -3.74 35.44 -11.64
C GLY A 16 -4.90 34.82 -12.42
N GLY A 17 -4.56 34.05 -13.45
CA GLY A 17 -5.43 32.97 -13.88
C GLY A 17 -5.38 31.87 -12.83
N ALA A 18 -6.24 31.97 -11.82
CA ALA A 18 -6.51 30.84 -10.94
C ALA A 18 -7.20 29.77 -11.80
N VAL A 19 -6.43 28.86 -12.38
CA VAL A 19 -6.98 27.62 -12.91
C VAL A 19 -7.71 26.94 -11.77
N ALA A 20 -8.97 26.56 -11.98
CA ALA A 20 -9.70 25.77 -10.99
C ALA A 20 -8.86 24.52 -10.70
N ALA A 21 -8.37 24.40 -9.46
CA ALA A 21 -7.82 23.14 -9.01
C ALA A 21 -8.95 22.13 -9.10
N HIS A 22 -8.85 21.16 -10.01
CA HIS A 22 -9.75 20.03 -10.04
C HIS A 22 -9.58 19.30 -8.71
N ALA A 23 -10.51 19.52 -7.78
CA ALA A 23 -10.60 18.72 -6.58
C ALA A 23 -10.75 17.26 -7.03
N GLN A 24 -9.74 16.44 -6.73
CA GLN A 24 -9.84 15.01 -6.97
C GLN A 24 -11.00 14.50 -6.11
N SER A 25 -11.96 13.82 -6.73
CA SER A 25 -13.01 13.14 -5.98
C SER A 25 -12.36 12.22 -4.96
N ALA A 26 -12.89 12.21 -3.73
CA ALA A 26 -12.43 11.29 -2.70
C ALA A 26 -12.43 9.86 -3.26
N VAL A 27 -11.29 9.20 -3.22
CA VAL A 27 -11.22 7.81 -3.66
C VAL A 27 -11.94 6.97 -2.59
N PRO A 28 -12.91 6.12 -2.98
CA PRO A 28 -13.66 5.30 -2.02
C PRO A 28 -12.72 4.47 -1.15
N SER A 29 -12.97 4.47 0.15
CA SER A 29 -12.20 3.70 1.11
C SER A 29 -12.99 2.50 1.62
N ASP A 30 -12.41 1.31 1.52
CA ASP A 30 -12.96 0.08 2.09
C ASP A 30 -12.00 -0.45 3.15
N ASN A 31 -12.54 -1.00 4.23
CA ASN A 31 -11.73 -1.64 5.26
C ASN A 31 -12.44 -2.84 5.89
N TRP A 32 -11.65 -3.83 6.27
CA TRP A 32 -12.14 -5.07 6.86
C TRP A 32 -11.04 -5.77 7.68
N SER A 33 -11.44 -6.78 8.44
CA SER A 33 -10.53 -7.69 9.14
C SER A 33 -10.52 -9.05 8.45
N VAL A 34 -9.35 -9.68 8.38
CA VAL A 34 -9.14 -11.02 7.82
C VAL A 34 -8.57 -11.92 8.89
N SER A 35 -9.29 -12.99 9.21
CA SER A 35 -8.79 -14.06 10.10
C SER A 35 -7.91 -15.03 9.32
N ILE A 36 -6.72 -15.30 9.83
CA ILE A 36 -5.85 -16.39 9.37
C ILE A 36 -6.36 -17.70 9.96
N THR A 37 -6.86 -18.57 9.10
CA THR A 37 -7.46 -19.85 9.52
C THR A 37 -6.40 -20.91 9.77
N THR A 38 -5.31 -20.86 9.01
CA THR A 38 -4.19 -21.81 9.09
C THR A 38 -2.87 -21.06 9.11
N GLY A 39 -2.18 -21.10 10.24
CA GLY A 39 -0.86 -20.52 10.44
C GLY A 39 0.17 -21.14 9.52
N ASN A 40 1.16 -20.32 9.16
CA ASN A 40 2.23 -20.61 8.21
C ASN A 40 1.77 -20.99 6.80
N THR A 41 0.47 -20.93 6.51
CA THR A 41 -0.11 -21.18 5.18
C THR A 41 -0.73 -19.89 4.65
N PHE A 42 -0.27 -19.44 3.49
CA PHE A 42 -0.77 -18.23 2.85
C PHE A 42 -2.22 -18.42 2.40
N GLN A 43 -3.06 -17.45 2.70
CA GLN A 43 -4.42 -17.34 2.19
C GLN A 43 -4.61 -15.99 1.51
N THR A 44 -5.53 -15.95 0.54
CA THR A 44 -5.90 -14.69 -0.11
C THR A 44 -6.59 -13.77 0.90
N ILE A 45 -6.06 -12.57 1.05
CA ILE A 45 -6.66 -11.52 1.89
C ILE A 45 -7.31 -10.41 1.07
N GLN A 46 -6.87 -10.26 -0.19
CA GLN A 46 -7.48 -9.39 -1.19
C GLN A 46 -7.29 -10.00 -2.58
N SER A 47 -8.37 -10.12 -3.35
CA SER A 47 -8.34 -10.61 -4.73
C SER A 47 -7.70 -9.60 -5.68
N ALA A 48 -7.15 -10.09 -6.79
CA ALA A 48 -6.52 -9.26 -7.80
C ALA A 48 -7.51 -8.25 -8.42
N ASN A 49 -7.23 -6.98 -8.19
CA ASN A 49 -7.86 -5.74 -8.62
C ASN A 49 -7.51 -5.16 -9.98
N ASN A 50 -6.20 -5.13 -10.21
CA ASN A 50 -5.47 -4.25 -11.14
C ASN A 50 -5.84 -2.74 -11.06
N SER A 51 -6.71 -2.32 -10.13
CA SER A 51 -7.07 -0.90 -9.96
C SER A 51 -6.01 -0.17 -9.14
N ARG A 52 -5.81 1.12 -9.46
CA ARG A 52 -4.88 1.99 -8.75
C ARG A 52 -5.49 2.43 -7.42
N ARG A 53 -4.81 2.11 -6.33
CA ARG A 53 -5.28 2.31 -4.96
C ARG A 53 -4.12 2.68 -4.04
N ALA A 54 -4.42 3.15 -2.84
CA ALA A 54 -3.54 3.01 -1.69
C ALA A 54 -3.97 1.77 -0.88
N LEU A 55 -3.03 1.19 -0.14
CA LEU A 55 -3.25 -0.01 0.65
C LEU A 55 -2.53 0.13 1.99
N THR A 56 -3.21 -0.20 3.08
CA THR A 56 -2.60 -0.42 4.39
C THR A 56 -3.02 -1.78 4.91
N ILE A 57 -2.05 -2.56 5.38
CA ILE A 57 -2.27 -3.85 6.03
C ILE A 57 -1.61 -3.78 7.41
N GLN A 58 -2.35 -4.12 8.45
CA GLN A 58 -1.87 -4.10 9.83
C GLN A 58 -2.00 -5.48 10.44
N ASN A 59 -0.96 -5.89 11.15
CA ASN A 59 -1.00 -7.05 12.01
C ASN A 59 -1.74 -6.67 13.30
N ASN A 60 -2.99 -7.11 13.40
CA ASN A 60 -3.87 -6.79 14.53
C ASN A 60 -3.73 -7.81 15.69
N ASN A 61 -2.59 -8.51 15.74
CA ASN A 61 -2.26 -9.44 16.81
C ASN A 61 -1.34 -8.80 17.85
N THR A 62 -1.31 -9.37 19.03
CA THR A 62 -0.49 -8.90 20.17
C THR A 62 0.81 -9.67 20.36
N ALA A 63 0.93 -10.87 19.78
CA ALA A 63 2.08 -11.75 19.98
C ALA A 63 2.66 -12.33 18.69
N ASP A 64 1.83 -12.59 17.68
CA ASP A 64 2.27 -13.31 16.48
C ASP A 64 2.70 -12.42 15.32
N ASN A 65 3.74 -12.89 14.62
CA ASN A 65 4.23 -12.29 13.39
C ASN A 65 3.38 -12.72 12.21
N CYS A 66 3.20 -11.82 11.24
CA CYS A 66 2.52 -12.11 9.99
C CYS A 66 3.41 -11.81 8.78
N TYR A 67 3.23 -12.60 7.72
CA TYR A 67 3.90 -12.42 6.45
C TYR A 67 2.87 -12.02 5.41
N VAL A 68 3.14 -10.94 4.69
CA VAL A 68 2.24 -10.40 3.67
C VAL A 68 2.99 -10.33 2.33
N ASN A 69 2.45 -10.98 1.31
CA ASN A 69 2.95 -10.86 -0.06
C ASN A 69 1.98 -10.04 -0.89
N VAL A 70 2.49 -8.94 -1.45
CA VAL A 70 1.72 -7.96 -2.24
C VAL A 70 2.11 -7.97 -3.72
N ASP A 71 3.15 -8.71 -4.11
CA ASP A 71 3.68 -8.71 -5.47
C ASP A 71 3.16 -9.86 -6.34
N GLY A 72 2.34 -10.74 -5.76
CA GLY A 72 1.73 -11.88 -6.45
C GLY A 72 2.69 -13.06 -6.69
N SER A 73 3.91 -13.02 -6.15
CA SER A 73 4.89 -14.12 -6.31
C SER A 73 4.59 -15.33 -5.41
N VAL A 74 3.77 -15.16 -4.37
CA VAL A 74 3.33 -16.22 -3.47
C VAL A 74 1.87 -16.57 -3.76
N ALA A 75 1.58 -17.84 -4.02
CA ALA A 75 0.22 -18.33 -4.22
C ALA A 75 -0.44 -18.69 -2.88
N ALA A 76 -1.77 -18.53 -2.78
CA ALA A 76 -2.55 -19.08 -1.68
C ALA A 76 -2.36 -20.62 -1.60
N GLY A 77 -2.32 -21.16 -0.39
CA GLY A 77 -1.96 -22.55 -0.10
C GLY A 77 -0.46 -22.81 0.02
N SER A 78 0.40 -21.88 -0.39
CA SER A 78 1.85 -21.98 -0.13
C SER A 78 2.10 -21.89 1.37
N THR A 79 3.13 -22.57 1.87
CA THR A 79 3.61 -22.40 3.24
C THR A 79 4.75 -21.39 3.30
N THR A 80 5.08 -20.90 4.49
CA THR A 80 6.25 -20.02 4.71
C THR A 80 7.57 -20.61 4.20
N ALA A 81 7.67 -21.93 4.10
CA ALA A 81 8.82 -22.67 3.59
C ALA A 81 8.76 -22.97 2.07
N THR A 82 7.62 -22.78 1.40
CA THR A 82 7.48 -23.02 -0.04
C THR A 82 8.49 -22.17 -0.82
N SER A 83 9.22 -22.80 -1.74
CA SER A 83 10.12 -22.09 -2.64
C SER A 83 9.32 -21.35 -3.71
N VAL A 84 9.56 -20.05 -3.84
CA VAL A 84 8.91 -19.15 -4.80
C VAL A 84 9.96 -18.38 -5.59
N THR A 85 9.64 -18.04 -6.83
CA THR A 85 10.49 -17.17 -7.66
C THR A 85 9.95 -15.76 -7.60
N THR A 86 10.74 -14.83 -7.07
CA THR A 86 10.31 -13.43 -6.92
C THR A 86 10.20 -12.72 -8.27
N THR A 87 9.14 -11.94 -8.43
CA THR A 87 8.91 -11.11 -9.61
C THR A 87 10.01 -10.04 -9.69
N GLY A 88 10.74 -9.98 -10.81
CA GLY A 88 11.83 -9.02 -11.01
C GLY A 88 13.22 -9.64 -10.83
N SER A 89 13.54 -10.16 -9.65
CA SER A 89 14.87 -10.71 -9.34
C SER A 89 15.09 -12.12 -9.89
N LYS A 90 14.03 -12.84 -10.28
CA LYS A 90 14.05 -14.25 -10.74
C LYS A 90 14.82 -15.18 -9.79
N GLN A 91 14.88 -14.82 -8.51
CA GLN A 91 15.57 -15.58 -7.48
C GLN A 91 14.58 -16.49 -6.78
N SER A 92 14.99 -17.75 -6.60
CA SER A 92 14.27 -18.73 -5.80
C SER A 92 14.58 -18.51 -4.31
N VAL A 93 13.55 -18.18 -3.53
CA VAL A 93 13.61 -17.96 -2.07
C VAL A 93 12.39 -18.59 -1.42
N THR A 94 12.35 -18.68 -0.08
CA THR A 94 11.13 -19.13 0.61
C THR A 94 10.05 -18.06 0.54
N ALA A 95 8.78 -18.47 0.59
CA ALA A 95 7.63 -17.56 0.54
C ALA A 95 7.66 -16.52 1.66
N ALA A 96 8.12 -16.89 2.86
CA ALA A 96 8.33 -15.93 3.95
C ALA A 96 9.36 -14.85 3.60
N LYS A 97 10.46 -15.21 2.92
CA LYS A 97 11.48 -14.24 2.48
C LYS A 97 11.03 -13.38 1.29
N ALA A 98 10.12 -13.88 0.47
CA ALA A 98 9.46 -13.10 -0.57
C ALA A 98 8.33 -12.19 -0.01
N SER A 99 8.06 -12.26 1.29
CA SER A 99 6.97 -11.52 1.94
C SER A 99 7.50 -10.45 2.88
N ILE A 100 6.65 -9.46 3.15
CA ILE A 100 6.88 -8.43 4.15
C ILE A 100 6.55 -9.02 5.52
N LEU A 101 7.48 -8.92 6.47
CA LEU A 101 7.25 -9.30 7.86
C LEU A 101 6.58 -8.14 8.61
N LEU A 102 5.40 -8.41 9.17
CA LEU A 102 4.71 -7.54 10.10
C LEU A 102 4.82 -8.13 11.51
N LEU A 103 5.55 -7.45 12.38
CA LEU A 103 5.55 -7.75 13.82
C LEU A 103 4.15 -7.48 14.42
N PRO A 104 3.83 -7.99 15.62
CA PRO A 104 2.58 -7.68 16.31
C PRO A 104 2.35 -6.16 16.40
N GLY A 105 1.17 -5.70 16.03
CA GLY A 105 0.83 -4.26 15.94
C GLY A 105 1.53 -3.51 14.80
N GLY A 106 2.38 -4.17 14.01
CA GLY A 106 3.08 -3.59 12.87
C GLY A 106 2.17 -3.35 11.67
N SER A 107 2.57 -2.47 10.77
CA SER A 107 1.81 -2.15 9.56
C SER A 107 2.70 -1.95 8.34
N TYR A 108 2.11 -2.19 7.17
CA TYR A 108 2.69 -1.89 5.88
C TYR A 108 1.71 -1.06 5.05
N THR A 109 2.22 0.04 4.49
CA THR A 109 1.44 0.95 3.66
C THR A 109 2.11 1.13 2.30
N ARG A 110 1.30 0.97 1.24
CA ARG A 110 1.60 1.35 -0.14
C ARG A 110 0.76 2.59 -0.47
N TYR A 111 1.42 3.70 -0.77
CA TYR A 111 0.75 4.92 -1.20
C TYR A 111 0.31 4.83 -2.66
N TYR A 112 -0.72 5.62 -3.00
CA TYR A 112 -1.19 5.76 -4.37
C TYR A 112 -0.11 6.35 -5.29
N PRO A 113 0.01 5.91 -6.57
CA PRO A 113 -0.75 4.84 -7.21
C PRO A 113 -0.05 3.48 -7.02
N TYR A 114 -0.69 2.59 -6.26
CA TYR A 114 -0.31 1.18 -6.23
C TYR A 114 -1.29 0.37 -7.07
N THR A 115 -0.75 -0.46 -7.96
CA THR A 115 -1.49 -1.50 -8.68
C THR A 115 -0.91 -2.83 -8.25
N ASP A 116 -1.79 -3.73 -7.87
CA ASP A 116 -1.45 -5.09 -7.49
C ASP A 116 -1.03 -5.91 -8.71
N GLY A 117 0.05 -6.69 -8.56
CA GLY A 117 0.55 -7.59 -9.61
C GLY A 117 -0.14 -8.96 -9.62
N GLY A 118 -1.08 -9.18 -8.70
CA GLY A 118 -1.74 -10.44 -8.42
C GLY A 118 -2.53 -10.37 -7.10
N PRO A 119 -3.12 -11.48 -6.64
CA PRO A 119 -3.81 -11.48 -5.35
C PRO A 119 -2.82 -11.15 -4.23
N ILE A 120 -3.29 -10.42 -3.23
CA ILE A 120 -2.53 -10.21 -2.00
C ILE A 120 -2.82 -11.39 -1.09
N VAL A 121 -1.77 -12.04 -0.64
CA VAL A 121 -1.86 -13.18 0.26
C VAL A 121 -1.12 -12.90 1.55
N ALA A 122 -1.58 -13.50 2.63
CA ALA A 122 -0.91 -13.40 3.91
C ALA A 122 -1.09 -14.65 4.75
N THR A 123 -0.22 -14.79 5.74
CA THR A 123 -0.31 -15.79 6.80
C THR A 123 0.29 -15.22 8.08
N CYS A 124 0.00 -15.86 9.21
CA CYS A 124 0.64 -15.56 10.48
C CYS A 124 1.24 -16.83 11.07
N ALA A 125 2.05 -16.70 12.13
CA ALA A 125 2.73 -17.83 12.73
C ALA A 125 1.75 -18.88 13.28
N SER A 126 0.57 -18.44 13.76
CA SER A 126 -0.45 -19.30 14.36
C SER A 126 -1.81 -19.17 13.67
N ASN A 127 -2.81 -19.91 14.17
CA ASN A 127 -4.19 -19.89 13.68
C ASN A 127 -5.02 -18.95 14.54
N GLY A 128 -6.03 -18.30 13.95
CA GLY A 128 -6.92 -17.38 14.66
C GLY A 128 -6.40 -15.94 14.74
N ASP A 129 -5.19 -15.71 14.26
CA ASP A 129 -4.61 -14.39 14.05
C ASP A 129 -5.43 -13.54 13.08
N SER A 130 -5.38 -12.21 13.19
CA SER A 130 -6.12 -11.30 12.32
C SER A 130 -5.24 -10.20 11.71
N LEU A 131 -5.56 -9.85 10.46
CA LEU A 131 -5.01 -8.72 9.75
C LEU A 131 -6.11 -7.70 9.48
N TYR A 132 -5.86 -6.43 9.78
CA TYR A 132 -6.70 -5.34 9.31
C TYR A 132 -6.22 -4.89 7.93
N VAL A 133 -7.14 -4.72 6.99
CA VAL A 133 -6.85 -4.26 5.63
C VAL A 133 -7.68 -3.02 5.34
N ALA A 134 -7.04 -1.98 4.83
CA ALA A 134 -7.68 -0.78 4.34
C ALA A 134 -7.19 -0.45 2.92
N ILE A 135 -8.13 -0.19 2.02
CA ILE A 135 -7.89 0.20 0.63
C ILE A 135 -8.53 1.57 0.41
N GLN A 136 -7.83 2.44 -0.30
CA GLN A 136 -8.25 3.80 -0.66
C GLN A 136 -7.81 4.16 -2.07
#